data_AF-A0AAQ3VS78-F1
#
_entry.id   AF-A0AAQ3VS78-F1
#
_cell.length_a   1.000
_cell.length_b   1.000
_cell.length_c   1.000
_cell.angle_alpha   90.00
_cell.angle_beta   90.00
_cell.angle_gamma   90.00
#
_symmetry.space_group_name_H-M   'P 1'
#
loop_
_entity.id
_entity.type
_entity.pdbx_description
1 polymer ?
#
loop_
_entity_poly.entity_id
_entity_poly.type
_entity_poly.pdbx_seq_one_letter_code
_entity_poly.pdbx_strand_id
1 'polypeptide(L)'
;MGEEKQLSWLIDYLIEENQSYRDLVVPVSIDDKRALFRSLMNVRAPEPIDEEFLVIQNSYLQKQLSAKQVFRLSDSSSYSQNLFLWQGDITLLAVDGIVNAANNQLLGCFVPLHRCIDNAIHSAAGVQLRLACFDLMEEQKEAEETGKVKVTFGYNLPAHYVFHTVGPIVSGVVTEKNEEQLAQCYESVLAKAQEMGLETLAFCCISTGEFRFPNDLAAKIAITTVQKFIKEKSSHLKVIFNVFNDTDKELYHDYLQKIS
;
A
#
# COMPACT_ATOMS: atom_id res chain seq x y z
N MET A 1 18.99 -1.77 21.68
CA MET A 1 19.36 -3.03 20.99
C MET A 1 19.86 -2.71 19.58
N GLY A 2 20.90 -3.39 19.09
CA GLY A 2 21.38 -3.26 17.70
C GLY A 2 20.42 -3.91 16.70
N GLU A 3 20.44 -3.51 15.43
CA GLU A 3 19.46 -3.93 14.41
C GLU A 3 19.34 -5.46 14.27
N GLU A 4 20.45 -6.17 14.11
CA GLU A 4 20.45 -7.64 13.96
C GLU A 4 19.88 -8.35 15.20
N LYS A 5 20.15 -7.81 16.41
CA LYS A 5 19.60 -8.34 17.65
C LYS A 5 18.09 -8.12 17.73
N GLN A 6 17.60 -6.96 17.25
CA GLN A 6 16.16 -6.71 17.14
C GLN A 6 15.50 -7.68 16.17
N LEU A 7 16.08 -7.86 14.98
CA LEU A 7 15.56 -8.79 13.99
C LEU A 7 15.50 -10.22 14.51
N SER A 8 16.56 -10.69 15.17
CA SER A 8 16.59 -12.06 15.72
C SER A 8 15.53 -12.23 16.81
N TRP A 9 15.43 -11.27 17.74
CA TRP A 9 14.39 -11.29 18.78
C TRP A 9 12.98 -11.30 18.20
N LEU A 10 12.70 -10.50 17.17
CA LEU A 10 11.38 -10.46 16.51
C LEU A 10 11.03 -11.78 15.83
N ILE A 11 12.01 -12.45 15.22
CA ILE A 11 11.83 -13.78 14.61
C ILE A 11 11.54 -14.80 15.70
N ASP A 12 12.34 -14.82 16.76
CA ASP A 12 12.19 -15.77 17.88
C ASP A 12 10.80 -15.63 18.52
N TYR A 13 10.35 -14.38 18.77
CA TYR A 13 9.00 -14.11 19.29
C TYR A 13 7.89 -14.72 18.41
N LEU A 14 7.95 -14.50 17.09
CA LEU A 14 6.92 -15.01 16.16
C LEU A 14 6.97 -16.54 16.00
N ILE A 15 8.14 -17.15 16.16
CA ILE A 15 8.28 -18.61 16.18
C ILE A 15 7.68 -19.19 17.46
N GLU A 16 7.95 -18.57 18.62
CA GLU A 16 7.43 -18.99 19.92
C GLU A 16 5.91 -18.84 20.03
N GLU A 17 5.35 -17.80 19.40
CA GLU A 17 3.91 -17.55 19.35
C GLU A 17 3.12 -18.69 18.67
N ASN A 18 3.73 -19.42 17.75
CA ASN A 18 3.05 -20.46 16.96
C ASN A 18 3.84 -21.79 16.96
N GLN A 19 3.30 -22.78 17.67
CA GLN A 19 3.92 -24.11 17.81
C GLN A 19 4.21 -24.82 16.47
N SER A 20 3.52 -24.46 15.38
CA SER A 20 3.79 -25.03 14.05
C SER A 20 5.17 -24.62 13.49
N TYR A 21 5.78 -23.55 14.03
CA TYR A 21 7.10 -23.06 13.63
C TYR A 21 8.25 -23.57 14.50
N ARG A 22 7.99 -24.43 15.50
CA ARG A 22 9.01 -24.90 16.46
C ARG A 22 10.24 -25.55 15.81
N ASP A 23 10.05 -26.16 14.63
CA ASP A 23 11.08 -26.88 13.88
C ASP A 23 11.70 -26.00 12.76
N LEU A 24 11.33 -24.71 12.71
CA LEU A 24 11.81 -23.76 11.71
C LEU A 24 13.27 -23.36 12.01
N VAL A 25 14.13 -23.52 11.00
CA VAL A 25 15.54 -23.17 11.13
C VAL A 25 15.73 -21.69 10.83
N VAL A 26 16.16 -20.92 11.83
CA VAL A 26 16.51 -19.50 11.65
C VAL A 26 17.81 -19.40 10.85
N PRO A 27 17.84 -18.70 9.70
CA PRO A 27 19.02 -18.58 8.88
C PRO A 27 20.09 -17.69 9.54
N VAL A 28 21.35 -17.88 9.11
CA VAL A 28 22.49 -17.11 9.63
C VAL A 28 22.60 -15.74 8.95
N SER A 29 22.36 -15.69 7.63
CA SER A 29 22.46 -14.46 6.84
C SER A 29 21.44 -13.43 7.25
N ILE A 30 21.84 -12.15 7.33
CA ILE A 30 20.94 -11.05 7.67
C ILE A 30 19.81 -10.89 6.65
N ASP A 31 20.08 -11.09 5.36
CA ASP A 31 19.08 -10.94 4.30
C ASP A 31 18.05 -12.07 4.35
N ASP A 32 18.49 -13.29 4.66
CA ASP A 32 17.58 -14.42 4.84
C ASP A 32 16.76 -14.27 6.14
N LYS A 33 17.35 -13.71 7.21
CA LYS A 33 16.60 -13.35 8.43
C LYS A 33 15.53 -12.30 8.13
N ARG A 34 15.84 -11.28 7.32
CA ARG A 34 14.87 -10.27 6.87
C ARG A 34 13.73 -10.91 6.08
N ALA A 35 14.06 -11.82 5.17
CA ALA A 35 13.07 -12.58 4.41
C ALA A 35 12.19 -13.46 5.31
N LEU A 36 12.79 -14.15 6.29
CA LEU A 36 12.06 -14.95 7.28
C LEU A 36 11.13 -14.09 8.13
N PHE A 37 11.63 -12.99 8.69
CA PHE A 37 10.82 -12.08 9.50
C PHE A 37 9.60 -11.55 8.71
N ARG A 38 9.82 -11.09 7.48
CA ARG A 38 8.73 -10.67 6.59
C ARG A 38 7.74 -11.81 6.33
N SER A 39 8.24 -13.02 6.08
CA SER A 39 7.39 -14.20 5.83
C SER A 39 6.50 -14.51 7.05
N LEU A 40 7.08 -14.50 8.25
CA LEU A 40 6.35 -14.72 9.51
C LEU A 40 5.27 -13.65 9.72
N MET A 41 5.59 -12.37 9.49
CA MET A 41 4.60 -11.29 9.53
C MET A 41 3.47 -11.48 8.51
N ASN A 42 3.78 -11.94 7.29
CA ASN A 42 2.77 -12.11 6.24
C ASN A 42 1.74 -13.17 6.64
N VAL A 43 2.17 -14.28 7.23
CA VAL A 43 1.28 -15.40 7.58
C VAL A 43 0.62 -15.26 8.95
N ARG A 44 1.07 -14.34 9.80
CA ARG A 44 0.53 -14.14 11.16
C ARG A 44 -0.93 -13.68 11.11
N ALA A 45 -1.81 -14.37 11.84
CA ALA A 45 -3.19 -13.93 12.04
C ALA A 45 -3.26 -12.56 12.77
N PRO A 46 -4.35 -11.80 12.63
CA PRO A 46 -4.54 -10.52 13.32
C PRO A 46 -4.85 -10.68 14.82
N GLU A 47 -4.12 -11.55 15.53
CA GLU A 47 -4.26 -11.76 16.97
C GLU A 47 -3.59 -10.62 17.74
N PRO A 48 -4.02 -10.33 18.99
CA PRO A 48 -3.32 -9.40 19.88
C PRO A 48 -1.82 -9.68 19.95
N ILE A 49 -1.01 -8.64 20.13
CA ILE A 49 0.45 -8.76 20.22
C ILE A 49 1.00 -7.87 21.33
N ASP A 50 2.09 -8.30 21.94
CA ASP A 50 2.66 -7.59 23.09
C ASP A 50 3.21 -6.21 22.71
N GLU A 51 3.07 -5.26 23.63
CA GLU A 51 3.58 -3.90 23.46
C GLU A 51 5.11 -3.89 23.27
N GLU A 52 5.84 -4.79 23.94
CA GLU A 52 7.28 -4.93 23.76
C GLU A 52 7.65 -5.31 22.32
N PHE A 53 6.88 -6.22 21.70
CA PHE A 53 7.07 -6.57 20.30
C PHE A 53 6.88 -5.34 19.40
N LEU A 54 5.82 -4.57 19.63
CA LEU A 54 5.55 -3.35 18.84
C LEU A 54 6.68 -2.33 18.98
N VAL A 55 7.21 -2.11 20.18
CA VAL A 55 8.34 -1.20 20.42
C VAL A 55 9.58 -1.64 19.66
N ILE A 56 9.93 -2.93 19.73
CA ILE A 56 11.12 -3.48 19.05
C ILE A 56 10.94 -3.46 17.54
N GLN A 57 9.77 -3.85 17.04
CA GLN A 57 9.43 -3.84 15.61
C GLN A 57 9.52 -2.43 15.05
N ASN A 58 8.89 -1.45 15.71
CA ASN A 58 8.90 -0.06 15.24
C ASN A 58 10.33 0.48 15.18
N SER A 59 11.12 0.23 16.22
CA SER A 59 12.53 0.63 16.23
C SER A 59 13.32 -0.03 15.10
N TYR A 60 13.06 -1.31 14.80
CA TYR A 60 13.71 -2.02 13.69
C TYR A 60 13.29 -1.47 12.32
N LEU A 61 11.98 -1.32 12.06
CA LEU A 61 11.44 -0.82 10.79
C LEU A 61 11.87 0.63 10.53
N GLN A 62 11.89 1.49 11.55
CA GLN A 62 12.38 2.87 11.41
C GLN A 62 13.87 2.93 11.06
N LYS A 63 14.70 2.00 11.58
CA LYS A 63 16.11 1.90 11.16
C LYS A 63 16.25 1.43 9.71
N GLN A 64 15.42 0.48 9.28
CA GLN A 64 15.37 0.07 7.86
C GLN A 64 15.01 1.25 6.97
N LEU A 65 14.02 2.05 7.39
CA LEU A 65 13.57 3.21 6.66
C LEU A 65 14.66 4.29 6.59
N SER A 66 15.34 4.59 7.71
CA SER A 66 16.38 5.62 7.76
C SER A 66 17.63 5.26 6.95
N ALA A 67 17.86 3.98 6.70
CA ALA A 67 18.93 3.50 5.82
C ALA A 67 18.58 3.66 4.33
N LYS A 68 17.31 3.94 4.00
CA LYS A 68 16.81 4.15 2.64
C LYS A 68 16.60 5.63 2.36
N GLN A 69 16.55 6.00 1.08
CA GLN A 69 16.22 7.35 0.66
C GLN A 69 14.71 7.56 0.64
N VAL A 70 14.17 8.27 1.63
CA VAL A 70 12.77 8.73 1.64
C VAL A 70 12.58 9.81 0.59
N PHE A 71 11.61 9.61 -0.29
CA PHE A 71 11.26 10.59 -1.32
C PHE A 71 10.25 11.60 -0.77
N ARG A 72 10.49 12.87 -1.07
CA ARG A 72 9.57 13.98 -0.81
C ARG A 72 9.25 14.65 -2.14
N LEU A 73 7.99 15.04 -2.32
CA LEU A 73 7.58 15.77 -3.52
C LEU A 73 8.38 17.06 -3.69
N SER A 74 8.85 17.27 -4.92
CA SER A 74 9.44 18.52 -5.39
C SER A 74 8.74 18.95 -6.68
N ASP A 75 8.69 20.26 -6.93
CA ASP A 75 8.00 20.83 -8.09
C ASP A 75 8.55 20.31 -9.43
N SER A 76 9.80 19.82 -9.46
CA SER A 76 10.42 19.21 -10.64
C SER A 76 9.78 17.90 -11.12
N SER A 77 8.84 17.33 -10.35
CA SER A 77 8.16 16.06 -10.68
C SER A 77 6.71 16.26 -11.17
N SER A 78 6.30 17.51 -11.36
CA SER A 78 4.95 17.91 -11.74
C SER A 78 4.73 17.83 -13.26
N TYR A 79 3.59 17.26 -13.67
CA TYR A 79 3.06 17.34 -15.04
C TYR A 79 2.04 18.47 -15.19
N SER A 80 1.30 18.73 -14.12
CA SER A 80 0.43 19.90 -13.95
C SER A 80 0.41 20.32 -12.49
N GLN A 81 -0.22 21.45 -12.17
CA GLN A 81 -0.24 22.01 -10.81
C GLN A 81 -0.62 20.99 -9.72
N ASN A 82 -1.45 19.99 -10.05
CA ASN A 82 -1.97 19.01 -9.12
C ASN A 82 -1.61 17.55 -9.45
N LEU A 83 -0.92 17.27 -10.56
CA LEU A 83 -0.63 15.90 -11.00
C LEU A 83 0.88 15.64 -11.10
N PHE A 84 1.29 14.52 -10.52
CA PHE A 84 2.68 14.09 -10.44
C PHE A 84 2.80 12.62 -10.88
N LEU A 85 3.92 12.26 -11.51
CA LEU A 85 4.28 10.88 -11.80
C LEU A 85 5.59 10.55 -11.10
N TRP A 86 5.61 9.46 -10.34
CA TRP A 86 6.81 9.03 -9.63
C TRP A 86 7.02 7.53 -9.75
N GLN A 87 8.20 7.14 -10.23
CA GLN A 87 8.60 5.73 -10.31
C GLN A 87 9.42 5.35 -9.08
N GLY A 88 8.94 4.38 -8.29
CA GLY A 88 9.63 3.95 -7.09
C GLY A 88 8.78 3.12 -6.13
N ASP A 89 9.36 2.79 -4.98
CA ASP A 89 8.71 2.06 -3.89
C ASP A 89 7.80 2.99 -3.07
N ILE A 90 6.47 2.85 -3.21
CA ILE A 90 5.48 3.68 -2.51
C ILE A 90 5.70 3.74 -0.98
N THR A 91 6.32 2.71 -0.39
CA THR A 91 6.60 2.66 1.04
C THR A 91 7.68 3.65 1.50
N LEU A 92 8.35 4.32 0.55
CA LEU A 92 9.38 5.34 0.79
C LEU A 92 8.89 6.75 0.49
N LEU A 93 7.61 6.93 0.15
CA LEU A 93 7.04 8.21 -0.26
C LEU A 93 6.45 8.95 0.96
N ALA A 94 7.03 10.11 1.30
CA ALA A 94 6.54 10.99 2.35
C ALA A 94 5.44 11.92 1.81
N VAL A 95 4.19 11.51 2.04
CA VAL A 95 2.93 12.18 1.63
C VAL A 95 1.89 11.98 2.72
N ASP A 96 0.76 12.68 2.67
CA ASP A 96 -0.28 12.50 3.67
C ASP A 96 -0.94 11.12 3.56
N GLY A 97 -1.25 10.67 2.35
CA GLY A 97 -1.87 9.37 2.11
C GLY A 97 -1.22 8.57 0.98
N ILE A 98 -1.10 7.25 1.17
CA ILE A 98 -0.83 6.30 0.08
C ILE A 98 -2.02 5.36 -0.09
N VAL A 99 -2.24 4.87 -1.31
CA VAL A 99 -3.33 3.94 -1.61
C VAL A 99 -2.80 2.51 -1.70
N ASN A 100 -3.43 1.62 -0.93
CA ASN A 100 -3.23 0.18 -1.00
C ASN A 100 -4.33 -0.47 -1.86
N ALA A 101 -3.92 -1.24 -2.88
CA ALA A 101 -4.82 -2.13 -3.61
C ALA A 101 -5.02 -3.42 -2.80
N ALA A 102 -6.03 -3.42 -1.93
CA ALA A 102 -6.32 -4.48 -1.00
C ALA A 102 -7.22 -5.58 -1.62
N ASN A 103 -7.28 -6.72 -0.93
CA ASN A 103 -8.30 -7.74 -1.16
C ASN A 103 -9.52 -7.50 -0.23
N ASN A 104 -10.64 -8.18 -0.47
CA ASN A 104 -11.89 -7.94 0.27
C ASN A 104 -11.85 -8.29 1.77
N GLN A 105 -10.80 -8.94 2.26
CA GLN A 105 -10.61 -9.16 3.70
C GLN A 105 -9.93 -7.96 4.38
N LEU A 106 -9.28 -7.06 3.63
CA LEU A 106 -8.43 -5.95 4.11
C LEU A 106 -7.29 -6.31 5.06
N LEU A 107 -7.11 -7.58 5.41
CA LEU A 107 -6.07 -8.03 6.32
C LEU A 107 -4.68 -8.06 5.69
N GLY A 108 -4.49 -7.55 4.48
CA GLY A 108 -3.23 -7.65 3.77
C GLY A 108 -3.01 -9.01 3.10
N CYS A 109 -1.80 -9.22 2.58
CA CYS A 109 -1.42 -10.44 1.87
C CYS A 109 -0.86 -11.52 2.83
N PHE A 110 -1.37 -12.74 2.75
CA PHE A 110 -0.90 -13.90 3.52
C PHE A 110 0.10 -14.81 2.80
N VAL A 111 0.45 -14.48 1.55
CA VAL A 111 1.44 -15.25 0.79
C VAL A 111 2.84 -14.72 1.14
N PRO A 112 3.73 -15.55 1.71
CA PRO A 112 5.08 -15.12 2.08
C PRO A 112 5.83 -14.47 0.91
N LEU A 113 6.37 -13.27 1.14
CA LEU A 113 7.20 -12.55 0.17
C LEU A 113 6.52 -12.30 -1.19
N HIS A 114 5.19 -12.35 -1.24
CA HIS A 114 4.46 -12.08 -2.48
C HIS A 114 4.78 -10.67 -2.97
N ARG A 115 5.02 -10.54 -4.28
CA ARG A 115 5.40 -9.29 -4.93
C ARG A 115 4.19 -8.44 -5.28
N CYS A 116 3.24 -8.32 -4.35
CA CYS A 116 2.08 -7.44 -4.48
C CYS A 116 2.23 -6.19 -3.59
N ILE A 117 1.53 -5.12 -3.97
CA ILE A 117 1.59 -3.84 -3.24
C ILE A 117 1.09 -3.97 -1.80
N ASP A 118 0.08 -4.80 -1.59
CA ASP A 118 -0.53 -5.08 -0.29
C ASP A 118 0.49 -5.70 0.67
N ASN A 119 1.26 -6.69 0.20
CA ASN A 119 2.35 -7.28 0.99
C ASN A 119 3.45 -6.25 1.29
N ALA A 120 3.82 -5.42 0.31
CA ALA A 120 4.85 -4.40 0.50
C ALA A 120 4.45 -3.37 1.56
N ILE A 121 3.24 -2.82 1.46
CA ILE A 121 2.71 -1.81 2.40
C ILE A 121 2.57 -2.42 3.81
N HIS A 122 1.93 -3.58 3.97
CA HIS A 122 1.78 -4.21 5.29
C HIS A 122 3.11 -4.58 5.94
N SER A 123 4.08 -5.09 5.15
CA SER A 123 5.40 -5.44 5.67
C SER A 123 6.21 -4.21 6.11
N ALA A 124 6.05 -3.08 5.42
CA ALA A 124 6.76 -1.84 5.75
C ALA A 124 6.10 -1.06 6.89
N ALA A 125 4.76 -1.07 6.98
CA ALA A 125 4.01 -0.40 8.04
C ALA A 125 4.16 -1.10 9.40
N GLY A 126 4.27 -2.43 9.41
CA GLY A 126 4.30 -3.24 10.63
C GLY A 126 2.97 -3.95 10.90
N VAL A 127 2.97 -4.90 11.84
CA VAL A 127 1.77 -5.72 12.16
C VAL A 127 0.56 -4.88 12.60
N GLN A 128 0.77 -3.68 13.15
CA GLN A 128 -0.33 -2.80 13.57
C GLN A 128 -1.27 -2.44 12.42
N LEU A 129 -0.78 -2.35 11.18
CA LEU A 129 -1.64 -2.07 10.04
C LEU A 129 -2.69 -3.17 9.86
N ARG A 130 -2.28 -4.44 9.99
CA ARG A 130 -3.20 -5.59 9.93
C ARG A 130 -4.18 -5.60 11.09
N LEU A 131 -3.73 -5.26 12.30
CA LEU A 131 -4.59 -5.19 13.49
C LEU A 131 -5.67 -4.11 13.33
N ALA A 132 -5.30 -2.92 12.87
CA ALA A 132 -6.28 -1.86 12.62
C ALA A 132 -7.25 -2.20 11.48
N CYS A 133 -6.78 -2.88 10.42
CA CYS A 133 -7.69 -3.41 9.41
C CYS A 133 -8.66 -4.45 10.00
N PHE A 134 -8.18 -5.33 10.88
CA PHE A 134 -9.03 -6.31 11.53
C PHE A 134 -10.11 -5.66 12.39
N ASP A 135 -9.77 -4.66 13.20
CA ASP A 135 -10.76 -3.91 14.01
C ASP A 135 -11.85 -3.27 13.15
N LEU A 136 -11.47 -2.67 12.02
CA LEU A 136 -12.42 -2.09 11.05
C LEU A 136 -13.35 -3.14 10.44
N MET A 137 -12.84 -4.32 10.15
CA MET A 137 -13.61 -5.41 9.53
C MET A 137 -14.51 -6.12 10.55
N GLU A 138 -14.08 -6.25 11.80
CA GLU A 138 -14.91 -6.77 12.90
C GLU A 138 -16.09 -5.84 13.20
N GLU A 139 -15.91 -4.53 13.09
CA GLU A 139 -17.01 -3.55 13.20
C GLU A 139 -17.99 -3.70 12.02
N GLN A 140 -17.47 -3.84 10.79
CA GLN A 140 -18.28 -3.96 9.57
C GLN A 140 -19.03 -5.29 9.45
N LYS A 141 -18.43 -6.40 9.91
CA LYS A 141 -18.99 -7.78 9.89
C LYS A 141 -19.23 -8.40 8.51
N GLU A 142 -18.82 -7.73 7.43
CA GLU A 142 -18.91 -8.22 6.07
C GLU A 142 -17.66 -7.86 5.27
N ALA A 143 -17.39 -8.62 4.21
CA ALA A 143 -16.24 -8.39 3.34
C ALA A 143 -16.32 -7.01 2.67
N GLU A 144 -15.17 -6.37 2.49
CA GLU A 144 -15.10 -5.04 1.90
C GLU A 144 -15.51 -5.09 0.42
N GLU A 145 -16.48 -4.24 0.06
CA GLU A 145 -16.98 -4.18 -1.31
C GLU A 145 -15.98 -3.48 -2.25
N THR A 146 -16.00 -3.91 -3.51
CA THR A 146 -15.24 -3.25 -4.59
C THR A 146 -15.63 -1.77 -4.71
N GLY A 147 -14.65 -0.89 -4.86
CA GLY A 147 -14.87 0.55 -5.05
C GLY A 147 -15.05 1.35 -3.75
N LYS A 148 -15.13 0.70 -2.58
CA LYS A 148 -15.13 1.37 -1.28
C LYS A 148 -13.71 1.65 -0.78
N VAL A 149 -13.61 2.44 0.29
CA VAL A 149 -12.34 2.81 0.91
C VAL A 149 -12.42 2.77 2.44
N LYS A 150 -11.38 2.20 3.05
CA LYS A 150 -11.09 2.28 4.49
C LYS A 150 -9.76 2.99 4.71
N VAL A 151 -9.61 3.65 5.86
CA VAL A 151 -8.42 4.44 6.16
C VAL A 151 -7.83 4.02 7.50
N THR A 152 -6.52 3.85 7.53
CA THR A 152 -5.73 3.57 8.73
C THR A 152 -4.53 4.52 8.80
N PHE A 153 -3.80 4.53 9.91
CA PHE A 153 -2.52 5.22 9.99
C PHE A 153 -1.43 4.46 9.21
N GLY A 154 -0.40 5.17 8.76
CA GLY A 154 0.75 4.59 8.07
C GLY A 154 1.79 3.92 8.97
N TYR A 155 1.68 4.11 10.30
CA TYR A 155 2.58 3.53 11.30
C TYR A 155 4.06 3.81 11.02
N ASN A 156 4.80 2.80 10.54
CA ASN A 156 6.23 2.93 10.25
C ASN A 156 6.52 3.48 8.83
N LEU A 157 5.51 3.73 8.02
CA LEU A 157 5.65 4.38 6.72
C LEU A 157 5.97 5.88 6.88
N PRO A 158 6.67 6.49 5.91
CA PRO A 158 6.74 7.95 5.80
C PRO A 158 5.38 8.61 5.58
N ALA A 159 4.42 7.88 5.01
CA ALA A 159 3.07 8.37 4.78
C ALA A 159 2.24 8.36 6.07
N HIS A 160 1.41 9.38 6.29
CA HIS A 160 0.61 9.48 7.51
C HIS A 160 -0.56 8.49 7.53
N TYR A 161 -1.17 8.23 6.38
CA TYR A 161 -2.35 7.37 6.23
C TYR A 161 -2.19 6.36 5.09
N VAL A 162 -2.89 5.22 5.24
CA VAL A 162 -3.08 4.23 4.19
C VAL A 162 -4.57 4.15 3.84
N PHE A 163 -4.88 4.36 2.57
CA PHE A 163 -6.22 4.23 2.00
C PHE A 163 -6.33 2.84 1.37
N HIS A 164 -7.10 1.95 1.97
CA HIS A 164 -7.32 0.60 1.50
C HIS A 164 -8.56 0.59 0.61
N THR A 165 -8.39 0.22 -0.67
CA THR A 165 -9.51 0.06 -1.60
C THR A 165 -9.43 -1.28 -2.30
N VAL A 166 -10.59 -1.90 -2.51
CA VAL A 166 -10.70 -3.19 -3.21
C VAL A 166 -11.03 -2.90 -4.67
N GLY A 167 -10.10 -3.22 -5.56
CA GLY A 167 -10.29 -3.09 -6.99
C GLY A 167 -11.11 -4.23 -7.61
N PRO A 168 -11.63 -4.06 -8.84
CA PRO A 168 -12.31 -5.14 -9.56
C PRO A 168 -11.33 -6.28 -9.91
N ILE A 169 -11.82 -7.52 -9.85
CA ILE A 169 -11.10 -8.72 -10.31
C ILE A 169 -11.57 -9.07 -11.73
N VAL A 170 -10.65 -9.11 -12.68
CA VAL A 170 -10.95 -9.43 -14.08
C VAL A 170 -10.75 -10.93 -14.34
N SER A 171 -11.81 -11.60 -14.82
CA SER A 171 -11.78 -12.99 -15.29
C SER A 171 -12.15 -13.03 -16.78
N GLY A 172 -11.13 -12.94 -17.64
CA GLY A 172 -11.31 -12.87 -19.09
C GLY A 172 -11.19 -11.44 -19.61
N VAL A 173 -12.20 -10.97 -20.33
CA VAL A 173 -12.21 -9.63 -20.94
C VAL A 173 -12.73 -8.61 -19.93
N VAL A 174 -12.17 -7.40 -19.94
CA VAL A 174 -12.67 -6.28 -19.15
C VAL A 174 -14.10 -5.93 -19.58
N THR A 175 -14.98 -5.77 -18.60
CA THR A 175 -16.37 -5.34 -18.82
C THR A 175 -16.54 -3.88 -18.43
N GLU A 176 -17.57 -3.21 -18.95
CA GLU A 176 -17.94 -1.84 -18.54
C GLU A 176 -18.07 -1.71 -17.02
N LYS A 177 -18.68 -2.73 -16.37
CA LYS A 177 -18.76 -2.80 -14.91
C LYS A 177 -17.39 -2.78 -14.23
N ASN A 178 -16.38 -3.44 -14.81
CA ASN A 178 -15.03 -3.40 -14.24
C ASN A 178 -14.41 -2.02 -14.37
N GLU A 179 -14.64 -1.32 -15.49
CA GLU A 179 -14.15 0.05 -15.68
C GLU A 179 -14.81 1.01 -14.68
N GLU A 180 -16.13 0.91 -14.50
CA GLU A 180 -16.90 1.69 -13.51
C GLU A 180 -16.41 1.42 -12.08
N GLN A 181 -16.19 0.15 -11.73
CA GLN A 181 -15.68 -0.24 -10.42
C GLN A 181 -14.26 0.31 -10.16
N LEU A 182 -13.39 0.26 -11.17
CA LEU A 182 -12.04 0.83 -11.04
C LEU A 182 -12.11 2.35 -10.87
N ALA A 183 -12.92 3.05 -11.67
CA ALA A 183 -13.14 4.48 -11.51
C ALA A 183 -13.67 4.81 -10.11
N GLN A 184 -14.61 4.01 -9.59
CA GLN A 184 -15.18 4.20 -8.27
C GLN A 184 -14.15 4.04 -7.14
N CYS A 185 -13.15 3.16 -7.27
CA CYS A 185 -12.02 3.10 -6.33
C CYS A 185 -11.32 4.47 -6.23
N TYR A 186 -10.98 5.08 -7.36
CA TYR A 186 -10.33 6.39 -7.38
C TYR A 186 -11.24 7.47 -6.79
N GLU A 187 -12.52 7.53 -7.20
CA GLU A 187 -13.46 8.54 -6.70
C GLU A 187 -13.65 8.46 -5.17
N SER A 188 -13.84 7.25 -4.63
CA SER A 188 -14.02 7.04 -3.19
C SER A 188 -12.80 7.46 -2.39
N VAL A 189 -11.59 7.11 -2.85
CA VAL A 189 -10.34 7.51 -2.18
C VAL A 189 -10.16 9.04 -2.24
N LEU A 190 -10.35 9.65 -3.42
CA LEU A 190 -10.21 11.10 -3.59
C LEU A 190 -11.21 11.88 -2.72
N ALA A 191 -12.46 11.42 -2.68
CA ALA A 191 -13.50 12.00 -1.84
C ALA A 191 -13.11 11.92 -0.36
N LYS A 192 -12.61 10.76 0.09
CA LYS A 192 -12.20 10.59 1.49
C LYS A 192 -10.97 11.41 1.85
N ALA A 193 -9.99 11.51 0.97
CA ALA A 193 -8.81 12.35 1.18
C ALA A 193 -9.18 13.84 1.27
N GLN A 194 -10.11 14.30 0.42
CA GLN A 194 -10.61 15.67 0.48
C GLN A 194 -11.42 15.95 1.77
N GLU A 195 -12.26 15.00 2.20
CA GLU A 195 -13.00 15.09 3.47
C GLU A 195 -12.05 15.23 4.67
N MET A 196 -10.92 14.52 4.64
CA MET A 196 -9.87 14.57 5.66
C MET A 196 -8.96 15.81 5.53
N GLY A 197 -9.12 16.62 4.48
CA GLY A 197 -8.31 17.82 4.25
C GLY A 197 -6.84 17.52 3.93
N LEU A 198 -6.55 16.41 3.26
CA LEU A 198 -5.17 16.05 2.89
C LEU A 198 -4.65 16.91 1.73
N GLU A 199 -3.35 17.22 1.73
CA GLU A 199 -2.70 17.98 0.66
C GLU A 199 -2.12 17.06 -0.43
N THR A 200 -1.66 15.85 -0.06
CA THR A 200 -0.95 14.93 -0.94
C THR A 200 -1.47 13.49 -0.85
N LEU A 201 -1.73 12.86 -1.99
CA LEU A 201 -2.23 11.49 -2.07
C LEU A 201 -1.55 10.72 -3.22
N ALA A 202 -0.96 9.57 -2.92
CA ALA A 202 -0.30 8.72 -3.90
C ALA A 202 -1.08 7.44 -4.21
N PHE A 203 -1.42 7.24 -5.48
CA PHE A 203 -2.03 6.01 -5.98
C PHE A 203 -0.95 5.05 -6.47
N CYS A 204 -1.03 3.78 -6.03
CA CYS A 204 -0.40 2.69 -6.77
C CYS A 204 -1.26 2.33 -8.01
N CYS A 205 -0.72 1.47 -8.88
CA CYS A 205 -1.46 0.95 -10.04
C CYS A 205 -2.54 -0.07 -9.61
N ILE A 206 -3.73 0.41 -9.21
CA ILE A 206 -4.84 -0.43 -8.71
C ILE A 206 -5.29 -1.45 -9.77
N SER A 207 -5.54 -2.68 -9.34
CA SER A 207 -6.02 -3.82 -10.16
C SER A 207 -5.12 -4.28 -11.31
N THR A 208 -3.93 -3.72 -11.46
CA THR A 208 -2.91 -4.23 -12.38
C THR A 208 -2.16 -5.42 -11.77
N GLY A 209 -1.48 -6.22 -12.60
CA GLY A 209 -0.78 -7.42 -12.14
C GLY A 209 -1.74 -8.55 -11.72
N GLU A 210 -1.84 -8.82 -10.42
CA GLU A 210 -2.59 -9.97 -9.86
C GLU A 210 -4.09 -9.96 -10.21
N PHE A 211 -4.71 -8.77 -10.32
CA PHE A 211 -6.13 -8.65 -10.68
C PHE A 211 -6.39 -8.51 -12.20
N ARG A 212 -5.31 -8.61 -13.00
CA ARG A 212 -5.32 -8.76 -14.47
C ARG A 212 -6.05 -7.65 -15.25
N PHE A 213 -6.21 -6.47 -14.65
CA PHE A 213 -6.70 -5.32 -15.40
C PHE A 213 -5.59 -4.85 -16.37
N PRO A 214 -5.88 -4.64 -17.67
CA PRO A 214 -4.89 -4.18 -18.64
C PRO A 214 -4.30 -2.82 -18.23
N ASN A 215 -2.97 -2.73 -18.17
CA ASN A 215 -2.24 -1.57 -17.67
C ASN A 215 -2.63 -0.27 -18.40
N ASP A 216 -2.74 -0.32 -19.73
CA ASP A 216 -3.11 0.83 -20.57
C ASP A 216 -4.50 1.40 -20.20
N LEU A 217 -5.50 0.51 -20.09
CA LEU A 217 -6.86 0.91 -19.73
C LEU A 217 -6.95 1.38 -18.26
N ALA A 218 -6.23 0.71 -17.36
CA ALA A 218 -6.16 1.12 -15.95
C ALA A 218 -5.55 2.52 -15.79
N ALA A 219 -4.45 2.81 -16.49
CA ALA A 219 -3.80 4.13 -16.47
C ALA A 219 -4.73 5.22 -17.02
N LYS A 220 -5.42 4.93 -18.13
CA LYS A 220 -6.40 5.84 -18.72
C LYS A 220 -7.55 6.15 -17.75
N ILE A 221 -8.13 5.15 -17.10
CA ILE A 221 -9.20 5.32 -16.11
C ILE A 221 -8.69 6.13 -14.92
N ALA A 222 -7.52 5.77 -14.37
CA ALA A 222 -6.91 6.47 -13.23
C ALA A 222 -6.76 7.97 -13.50
N ILE A 223 -6.13 8.34 -14.61
CA ILE A 223 -5.86 9.73 -14.97
C ILE A 223 -7.17 10.47 -15.24
N THR A 224 -8.06 9.90 -16.05
CA THR A 224 -9.32 10.56 -16.42
C THR A 224 -10.20 10.82 -15.19
N THR A 225 -10.31 9.84 -14.29
CA THR A 225 -11.11 9.97 -13.06
C THR A 225 -10.53 11.01 -12.11
N VAL A 226 -9.21 10.99 -11.87
CA VAL A 226 -8.54 11.97 -11.01
C VAL A 226 -8.70 13.38 -11.56
N GLN A 227 -8.49 13.58 -12.86
CA GLN A 227 -8.65 14.88 -13.50
C GLN A 227 -10.07 15.42 -13.39
N LYS A 228 -11.06 14.57 -13.69
CA LYS A 228 -12.47 14.90 -13.57
C LYS A 228 -12.79 15.35 -12.15
N PHE A 229 -12.34 14.58 -11.15
CA PHE A 229 -12.55 14.91 -9.74
C PHE A 229 -11.93 16.27 -9.36
N ILE A 230 -10.65 16.50 -9.68
CA ILE A 230 -9.95 17.76 -9.37
C ILE A 230 -10.68 18.95 -9.99
N LYS A 231 -11.11 18.82 -11.25
CA LYS A 231 -11.82 19.88 -11.99
C LYS A 231 -13.22 20.14 -11.43
N GLU A 232 -14.01 19.10 -11.17
CA GLU A 232 -15.41 19.23 -10.73
C GLU A 232 -15.52 19.68 -9.26
N LYS A 233 -14.56 19.29 -8.42
CA LYS A 233 -14.55 19.62 -6.99
C LYS A 233 -13.68 20.82 -6.63
N SER A 234 -13.01 21.42 -7.61
CA SER A 234 -11.99 22.47 -7.40
C SER A 234 -10.99 22.05 -6.32
N SER A 235 -10.56 20.79 -6.37
CA SER A 235 -9.75 20.17 -5.32
C SER A 235 -8.32 20.73 -5.32
N HIS A 236 -7.79 21.00 -4.14
CA HIS A 236 -6.38 21.40 -3.96
C HIS A 236 -5.42 20.21 -3.85
N LEU A 237 -5.96 18.98 -3.82
CA LEU A 237 -5.19 17.76 -3.63
C LEU A 237 -4.12 17.61 -4.73
N LYS A 238 -2.89 17.34 -4.32
CA LYS A 238 -1.80 16.94 -5.21
C LYS A 238 -1.80 15.42 -5.30
N VAL A 239 -2.07 14.91 -6.50
CA VAL A 239 -2.19 13.48 -6.76
C VAL A 239 -0.93 12.97 -7.44
N ILE A 240 -0.37 11.90 -6.87
CA ILE A 240 0.85 11.24 -7.34
C ILE A 240 0.45 9.89 -7.90
N PHE A 241 0.69 9.68 -9.19
CA PHE A 241 0.64 8.35 -9.78
C PHE A 241 1.98 7.67 -9.52
N ASN A 242 1.99 6.69 -8.61
CA ASN A 242 3.15 5.87 -8.35
C ASN A 242 3.14 4.62 -9.25
N VAL A 243 4.25 4.44 -9.95
CA VAL A 243 4.52 3.29 -10.83
C VAL A 243 5.80 2.59 -10.38
N PHE A 244 5.95 1.31 -10.70
CA PHE A 244 7.15 0.55 -10.35
C PHE A 244 8.00 0.20 -11.58
N ASN A 245 7.40 -0.38 -12.61
CA ASN A 245 8.10 -0.78 -13.83
C ASN A 245 8.11 0.34 -14.90
N ASP A 246 8.98 0.19 -15.90
CA ASP A 246 9.15 1.18 -16.95
C ASP A 246 7.94 1.25 -17.90
N THR A 247 7.26 0.12 -18.14
CA THR A 247 6.06 0.06 -19.00
C THR A 247 4.94 0.94 -18.45
N ASP A 248 4.63 0.85 -17.16
CA ASP A 248 3.62 1.68 -16.51
C ASP A 248 4.05 3.15 -16.52
N LYS A 249 5.33 3.43 -16.30
CA LYS A 249 5.85 4.79 -16.38
C LYS A 249 5.65 5.42 -17.76
N GLU A 250 5.98 4.70 -18.82
CA GLU A 250 5.78 5.16 -20.20
C GLU A 250 4.30 5.39 -20.49
N LEU A 251 3.42 4.45 -20.12
CA LEU A 251 1.97 4.59 -20.28
C LEU A 251 1.42 5.83 -19.56
N TYR A 252 1.73 5.99 -18.27
CA TYR A 252 1.27 7.15 -17.50
C TYR A 252 1.87 8.45 -18.06
N HIS A 253 3.15 8.46 -18.47
CA HIS A 253 3.78 9.62 -19.10
C HIS A 253 3.04 10.05 -20.36
N ASP A 254 2.76 9.12 -21.28
CA ASP A 254 2.09 9.39 -22.55
C ASP A 254 0.66 9.93 -22.35
N TYR A 255 -0.06 9.43 -21.34
CA TYR A 255 -1.39 9.96 -21.02
C TYR A 255 -1.32 11.33 -20.35
N LEU A 256 -0.38 11.53 -19.42
CA LEU A 256 -0.21 12.81 -18.71
C LEU A 256 0.28 13.93 -19.64
N GLN A 257 1.05 13.64 -20.68
CA GLN A 257 1.46 14.65 -21.68
C GLN A 257 0.31 15.13 -22.57
N LYS A 258 -0.70 14.29 -22.82
CA LYS A 258 -1.84 14.64 -23.68
C LYS A 258 -2.82 15.61 -22.99
N ILE A 259 -2.69 15.77 -21.68
CA ILE A 259 -3.60 16.56 -20.85
C ILE A 259 -2.96 17.83 -20.28
N SER A 260 -1.63 17.95 -20.36
CA SER A 260 -0.87 19.15 -20.01
C SER A 260 -0.92 20.17 -21.14
#